data_AF-A0A926TMB3-F1
#
_entry.id   AF-A0A926TMB3-F1
#
_cell.length_a   1.000
_cell.length_b   1.000
_cell.length_c   1.000
_cell.angle_alpha   90.00
_cell.angle_beta   90.00
_cell.angle_gamma   90.00
#
_symmetry.space_group_name_H-M   'P 1'
#
loop_
_entity.id
_entity.type
_entity.pdbx_description
1 polymer ?
#
loop_
_entity_poly.entity_id
_entity_poly.type
_entity_poly.pdbx_seq_one_letter_code
_entity_poly.pdbx_strand_id
1 'polypeptide(L)'
;MMQSLWLFGSYLTILADCTTTGGQNDLIEGYSPPGSQTPLHLHMRCSEQLYVLEGEFTVFHDSTRWENCSLRIAGKTFSPTGLGFLTKEKS
;
A
#
# COMPACT_ATOMS: atom_id res chain seq x y z
N MET A 1 16.65 7.53 8.24
CA MET A 1 16.70 6.75 9.52
C MET A 1 15.43 5.93 9.59
N MET A 2 15.43 4.72 10.16
CA MET A 2 14.18 3.95 10.25
C MET A 2 13.22 4.61 11.24
N GLN A 3 11.95 4.72 10.84
CA GLN A 3 10.89 5.36 11.62
C GLN A 3 9.63 4.49 11.55
N SER A 4 9.05 4.14 12.70
CA SER A 4 7.77 3.45 12.76
C SER A 4 6.63 4.37 13.18
N LEU A 5 5.44 4.13 12.65
CA LEU A 5 4.22 4.88 12.94
C LEU A 5 2.97 4.01 12.80
N TRP A 6 1.89 4.42 13.48
CA TRP A 6 0.56 3.89 13.25
C TRP A 6 -0.20 4.78 12.27
N LEU A 7 -0.73 4.18 11.19
CA LEU A 7 -1.51 4.87 10.17
C LEU A 7 -2.63 3.95 9.67
N PHE A 8 -3.87 4.45 9.66
CA PHE A 8 -5.06 3.71 9.21
C PHE A 8 -5.26 2.33 9.88
N GLY A 9 -4.82 2.18 11.13
CA GLY A 9 -4.91 0.90 11.86
C GLY A 9 -3.80 -0.10 11.53
N SER A 10 -2.86 0.27 10.66
CA SER A 10 -1.67 -0.51 10.34
C SER A 10 -0.43 0.03 11.04
N TYR A 11 0.49 -0.85 11.42
CA TYR A 11 1.79 -0.49 11.94
C TYR A 11 2.80 -0.49 10.79
N LEU A 12 3.34 0.68 10.47
CA LEU A 12 4.24 0.89 9.34
C LEU A 12 5.63 1.24 9.82
N THR A 13 6.65 0.74 9.13
CA THR A 13 8.05 1.12 9.32
C THR A 13 8.63 1.59 8.00
N ILE A 14 9.09 2.84 7.97
CA ILE A 14 9.82 3.43 6.85
C ILE A 14 11.25 2.89 6.93
N LEU A 15 11.59 1.99 6.01
CA LEU A 15 12.91 1.37 5.90
C LEU A 15 13.89 2.26 5.13
N ALA A 16 13.40 2.91 4.08
CA ALA A 16 14.13 3.90 3.30
C ALA A 16 13.20 5.06 2.95
N ASP A 17 13.71 6.28 3.06
CA ASP A 17 13.01 7.51 2.70
C ASP A 17 13.79 8.30 1.63
N CYS A 18 13.21 9.42 1.19
CA CYS A 18 13.82 10.33 0.23
C CYS A 18 15.26 10.77 0.57
N THR A 19 15.63 10.85 1.85
CA THR A 19 17.00 11.23 2.28
C THR A 19 18.00 10.10 2.02
N THR A 20 17.54 8.85 2.11
CA THR A 20 18.36 7.65 1.90
C THR A 20 18.37 7.15 0.45
N THR A 21 17.32 7.45 -0.33
CA THR A 21 17.18 6.98 -1.71
C THR A 21 17.49 8.04 -2.76
N GLY A 22 17.84 9.26 -2.34
CA GLY A 22 18.01 10.41 -3.24
C GLY A 22 16.70 10.85 -3.88
N GLY A 23 15.58 10.67 -3.18
CA GLY A 23 14.24 11.07 -3.63
C GLY A 23 13.60 10.16 -4.69
N GLN A 24 14.14 8.97 -4.93
CA GLN A 24 13.65 8.06 -5.96
C GLN A 24 12.41 7.26 -5.54
N ASN A 25 12.39 6.81 -4.28
CA ASN A 25 11.27 6.09 -3.69
C ASN A 25 11.37 6.12 -2.16
N ASP A 26 10.27 5.76 -1.51
CA ASP A 26 10.26 5.35 -0.13
C ASP A 26 9.99 3.83 -0.09
N LEU A 27 10.63 3.12 0.84
CA LEU A 27 10.37 1.70 1.11
C LEU A 27 9.74 1.57 2.50
N ILE A 28 8.52 1.04 2.54
CA ILE A 28 7.74 0.92 3.76
C ILE A 28 7.36 -0.55 3.94
N GLU A 29 7.63 -1.10 5.12
CA GLU A 29 7.11 -2.38 5.55
C GLU A 29 5.94 -2.16 6.50
N GLY A 30 4.84 -2.88 6.29
CA GLY A 30 3.61 -2.68 7.05
C GLY A 30 3.01 -3.97 7.56
N TYR A 31 2.51 -3.94 8.79
CA TYR A 31 1.62 -4.95 9.34
C TYR A 31 0.21 -4.37 9.47
N SER A 32 -0.75 -5.04 8.82
CA SER A 32 -2.17 -4.71 8.88
C SER A 32 -2.93 -5.85 9.54
N PRO A 33 -3.57 -5.63 10.70
CA PRO A 33 -4.46 -6.63 11.28
C PRO A 33 -5.60 -7.02 10.32
N PRO A 34 -6.15 -8.25 10.42
CA PRO A 34 -7.32 -8.67 9.65
C PRO A 34 -8.47 -7.66 9.70
N GLY A 35 -9.03 -7.34 8.54
CA GLY A 35 -10.10 -6.35 8.40
C GLY A 35 -9.66 -4.88 8.38
N SER A 36 -8.36 -4.58 8.53
CA SER A 36 -7.83 -3.22 8.36
C SER A 36 -8.00 -2.76 6.91
N GLN A 37 -8.24 -1.46 6.73
CA GLN A 37 -8.40 -0.87 5.40
C GLN A 37 -7.87 0.56 5.35
N THR A 38 -7.31 0.94 4.21
CA THR A 38 -7.10 2.36 3.92
C THR A 38 -8.42 3.00 3.48
N PRO A 39 -8.62 4.30 3.69
CA PRO A 39 -9.65 5.04 2.96
C PRO A 39 -9.43 4.93 1.44
N LEU A 40 -10.46 5.21 0.64
CA LEU A 40 -10.28 5.47 -0.79
C LEU A 40 -9.48 6.76 -0.96
N HIS A 41 -8.33 6.68 -1.63
CA HIS A 41 -7.44 7.81 -1.82
C HIS A 41 -6.71 7.75 -3.16
N LEU A 42 -6.06 8.87 -3.50
CA LEU A 42 -5.44 9.14 -4.79
C LEU A 42 -4.08 9.80 -4.53
N HIS A 43 -3.05 9.30 -5.20
CA HIS A 43 -1.73 9.90 -5.20
C HIS A 43 -1.53 10.77 -6.45
N MET A 44 -1.30 12.06 -6.25
CA MET A 44 -1.10 13.03 -7.35
C MET A 44 0.36 13.16 -7.81
N ARG A 45 1.30 12.65 -7.01
CA ARG A 45 2.75 12.88 -7.22
C ARG A 45 3.59 11.62 -7.11
N CYS A 46 3.00 10.50 -6.71
CA CYS A 46 3.67 9.22 -6.59
C CYS A 46 2.78 8.12 -7.13
N SER A 47 3.43 7.04 -7.55
CA SER A 47 2.78 5.76 -7.80
C SER A 47 3.05 4.84 -6.61
N GLU A 48 2.15 3.91 -6.34
CA GLU A 48 2.29 2.96 -5.24
C GLU A 48 2.44 1.53 -5.78
N GLN A 49 3.34 0.76 -5.15
CA GLN A 49 3.45 -0.68 -5.38
C GLN A 49 3.28 -1.40 -4.05
N LEU A 50 2.42 -2.42 -4.04
CA LEU A 50 2.22 -3.29 -2.89
C LEU A 50 2.79 -4.67 -3.21
N TYR A 51 3.51 -5.23 -2.25
CA TYR A 51 4.04 -6.59 -2.30
C TYR A 51 3.68 -7.31 -1.01
N VAL A 52 2.97 -8.44 -1.11
CA VAL A 52 2.47 -9.16 0.06
C VAL A 52 3.52 -10.16 0.53
N LEU A 53 4.06 -9.93 1.72
CA LEU A 53 5.00 -10.84 2.38
C LEU A 53 4.29 -12.04 3.04
N GLU A 54 3.13 -11.77 3.64
CA GLU A 54 2.30 -12.71 4.38
C GLU A 54 0.84 -12.25 4.28
N GLY A 55 -0.12 -13.18 4.41
CA GLY A 55 -1.55 -12.84 4.46
C GLY A 55 -2.19 -12.66 3.10
N GLU A 56 -3.27 -11.88 3.06
CA GLU A 56 -4.06 -11.63 1.86
C GLU A 56 -4.72 -10.25 1.88
N PHE A 57 -4.35 -9.41 0.92
CA PHE A 57 -4.96 -8.12 0.67
C PHE A 57 -5.91 -8.19 -0.51
N THR A 58 -7.00 -7.42 -0.46
CA THR A 58 -7.76 -7.04 -1.65
C THR A 58 -7.50 -5.56 -1.94
N VAL A 59 -7.11 -5.25 -3.17
CA VAL A 59 -6.93 -3.87 -3.65
C VAL A 59 -8.04 -3.54 -4.62
N PHE A 60 -8.71 -2.42 -4.39
CA PHE A 60 -9.80 -1.92 -5.24
C PHE A 60 -9.31 -0.65 -5.94
N HIS A 61 -9.43 -0.59 -7.25
CA HIS A 61 -9.10 0.59 -8.04
C HIS A 61 -10.36 1.34 -8.46
N ASP A 62 -10.32 2.67 -8.35
CA ASP A 62 -11.33 3.58 -8.88
C ASP A 62 -11.10 3.74 -10.38
N SER A 63 -11.47 2.70 -11.13
CA SER A 63 -11.60 2.76 -12.58
C SER A 63 -13.08 2.56 -12.94
N THR A 64 -13.49 3.03 -14.11
CA THR A 64 -14.87 2.89 -14.63
C THR A 64 -15.38 1.43 -14.66
N ARG A 65 -14.49 0.46 -14.47
CA ARG A 65 -14.78 -0.90 -14.02
C ARG A 65 -14.14 -1.10 -12.64
N TRP A 66 -14.96 -1.37 -11.62
CA TRP A 66 -14.51 -1.75 -10.28
C TRP A 66 -13.76 -3.10 -10.33
N GLU A 67 -12.52 -3.09 -10.80
CA GLU A 67 -11.65 -4.24 -10.77
C GLU A 67 -10.97 -4.29 -9.41
N ASN A 68 -11.17 -5.40 -8.71
CA ASN A 68 -10.44 -5.72 -7.49
C ASN A 68 -9.44 -6.83 -7.76
N CYS A 69 -8.30 -6.76 -7.08
CA CYS A 69 -7.26 -7.77 -7.15
C CYS A 69 -7.01 -8.32 -5.76
N SER A 70 -7.26 -9.61 -5.56
CA SER A 70 -6.86 -10.31 -4.33
C SER A 70 -5.41 -10.75 -4.47
N LEU A 71 -4.54 -10.18 -3.63
CA LEU A 71 -3.11 -10.45 -3.56
C LEU A 71 -2.85 -11.34 -2.35
N ARG A 72 -2.24 -12.51 -2.59
CA ARG A 72 -1.71 -13.39 -1.55
C ARG A 72 -0.18 -13.25 -1.50
N ILE A 73 0.49 -14.05 -0.67
CA ILE A 73 1.97 -14.11 -0.61
C ILE A 73 2.63 -14.04 -1.99
N ALA A 74 3.66 -13.21 -2.10
CA ALA A 74 4.39 -12.85 -3.32
C ALA A 74 3.55 -12.19 -4.44
N GLY A 75 2.26 -11.95 -4.19
CA GLY A 75 1.39 -11.14 -5.02
C GLY A 75 1.81 -9.68 -4.98
N LYS A 76 1.65 -9.01 -6.13
CA LYS A 76 1.94 -7.59 -6.27
C LYS A 76 0.89 -6.88 -7.10
N THR A 77 0.67 -5.61 -6.80
CA THR A 77 -0.07 -4.68 -7.66
C THR A 77 0.70 -3.38 -7.80
N PHE A 78 0.37 -2.62 -8.85
CA PHE A 78 0.90 -1.29 -9.08
C PHE A 78 -0.25 -0.34 -9.35
N SER A 79 -0.29 0.74 -8.59
CA SER A 79 -1.28 1.80 -8.68
C SER A 79 -0.56 3.05 -9.22
N PRO A 80 -0.76 3.41 -10.52
CA PRO A 80 -0.10 4.56 -11.11
C PRO A 80 -0.61 5.87 -10.51
N THR A 81 0.21 6.92 -10.62
CA THR A 81 -0.18 8.28 -10.27
C THR A 81 -1.50 8.66 -10.95
N GLY A 82 -2.44 9.24 -10.21
CA GLY A 82 -3.74 9.63 -10.75
C GLY A 82 -4.83 8.55 -10.67
N LEU A 83 -4.51 7.32 -10.29
CA LEU A 83 -5.50 6.27 -10.05
C LEU A 83 -5.87 6.18 -8.56
N GLY A 84 -7.16 6.29 -8.26
CA GLY A 84 -7.65 6.11 -6.89
C GLY A 84 -7.64 4.64 -6.49
N PHE A 85 -7.31 4.33 -5.23
CA PHE A 85 -7.40 2.97 -4.70
C PHE A 85 -7.66 2.93 -3.20
N LEU A 86 -8.07 1.74 -2.74
CA LEU A 86 -8.04 1.37 -1.33
C LEU A 86 -7.57 -0.08 -1.19
N THR A 87 -6.95 -0.37 -0.05
CA THR A 87 -6.55 -1.73 0.34
C THR A 87 -7.41 -2.19 1.50
N LYS A 88 -7.67 -3.50 1.54
CA LYS A 88 -8.36 -4.15 2.64
C LYS A 88 -7.70 -5.49 2.94
N GLU A 89 -7.26 -5.69 4.18
CA GLU A 89 -6.81 -6.99 4.66
C GLU A 89 -8.03 -7.89 4.86
N LYS A 90 -7.89 -9.16 4.47
CA LYS A 90 -8.96 -10.14 4.66
C LYS A 90 -9.24 -10.34 6.15
N SER A 91 -10.53 -10.48 6.48
CA SER A 91 -11.02 -10.78 7.84
C SER A 91 -10.75 -12.21 8.26
#